data_AF-A0A7C4K6Y2-F1
#
_entry.id   AF-A0A7C4K6Y2-F1
#
_cell.length_a   1.000
_cell.length_b   1.000
_cell.length_c   1.000
_cell.angle_alpha   90.00
_cell.angle_beta   90.00
_cell.angle_gamma   90.00
#
_symmetry.space_group_name_H-M   'P 1'
#
loop_
_entity.id
_entity.type
_entity.pdbx_description
1 polymer ?
#
loop_
_entity_poly.entity_id
_entity_poly.type
_entity_poly.pdbx_seq_one_letter_code
_entity_poly.pdbx_strand_id
1 'polypeptide(L)'
;MKKAFFTLTFLIFIAFSTNIVKSNEPCYPDCENSQWSTQQSITFFLQECNAEVTVYYRYRIACGIWYDYYIDYVLLGDASDCLDDHYGGDLNMMMRDICEALIVQNPANFPPYEEGQCELNWRVLKGSCWRPDIIPHVPKIQANADNKSDKEINKALGIDYDILIPCSSNDCCLEYFRVCINNGIREITQTGYLPPEDPDCINNPGCFPVCGSVYNR
;
A
#
# COMPACT_ATOMS: atom_id res chain seq x y z
N MET A 1 -31.84 -16.23 -49.00
CA MET A 1 -31.33 -16.86 -47.76
C MET A 1 -29.86 -16.50 -47.51
N LYS A 2 -29.52 -15.21 -47.35
CA LYS A 2 -28.14 -14.74 -47.05
C LYS A 2 -28.07 -13.66 -45.97
N LYS A 3 -29.22 -13.21 -45.43
CA LYS A 3 -29.30 -12.13 -44.43
C LYS A 3 -29.38 -12.62 -42.97
N ALA A 4 -29.62 -13.91 -42.74
CA ALA A 4 -29.75 -14.48 -41.39
C ALA A 4 -28.41 -14.95 -40.77
N PHE A 5 -27.33 -15.03 -41.56
CA PHE A 5 -26.05 -15.57 -41.10
C PHE A 5 -25.11 -14.48 -40.52
N PHE A 6 -25.38 -13.20 -40.79
CA PHE A 6 -24.52 -12.08 -40.37
C PHE A 6 -24.90 -11.51 -39.00
N THR A 7 -26.15 -11.69 -38.58
CA THR A 7 -26.64 -11.20 -37.28
C THR A 7 -26.26 -12.11 -36.11
N LEU A 8 -26.06 -13.41 -36.35
CA LEU A 8 -25.70 -14.36 -35.30
C LEU A 8 -24.22 -14.23 -34.86
N THR A 9 -23.32 -13.86 -35.77
CA THR A 9 -21.89 -13.65 -35.48
C THR A 9 -21.62 -12.36 -34.70
N PHE A 10 -22.45 -11.34 -34.87
CA PHE A 10 -22.32 -10.07 -34.12
C PHE A 10 -22.73 -10.22 -32.64
N LEU A 11 -23.73 -11.07 -32.34
CA LEU A 11 -24.15 -11.36 -30.96
C LEU A 11 -23.14 -12.24 -30.20
N ILE A 12 -22.41 -13.13 -30.89
CA ILE A 12 -21.34 -13.91 -30.27
C ILE A 12 -20.15 -13.00 -29.90
N PHE A 13 -19.83 -11.99 -30.71
CA PHE A 13 -18.76 -11.04 -30.37
C PHE A 13 -19.08 -10.19 -29.14
N ILE A 14 -20.34 -9.77 -28.96
CA ILE A 14 -20.76 -8.99 -27.77
C ILE A 14 -20.69 -9.86 -26.49
N ALA A 15 -21.00 -11.16 -26.58
CA ALA A 15 -20.91 -12.08 -25.45
C ALA A 15 -19.46 -12.49 -25.10
N PHE A 16 -18.52 -12.43 -26.05
CA PHE A 16 -17.10 -12.68 -25.78
C PHE A 16 -16.31 -11.43 -25.33
N SER A 17 -16.85 -10.22 -25.53
CA SER A 17 -16.19 -8.98 -25.09
C SER A 17 -16.35 -8.62 -23.61
N THR A 18 -17.14 -9.34 -22.81
CA THR A 18 -17.24 -9.07 -21.36
C THR A 18 -16.20 -9.81 -20.52
N ASN A 19 -15.34 -10.65 -21.12
CA ASN A 19 -14.34 -11.44 -20.40
C ASN A 19 -12.89 -10.94 -20.54
N ILE A 20 -12.67 -9.76 -21.16
CA ILE A 20 -11.32 -9.25 -21.42
C ILE A 20 -11.18 -7.81 -20.94
N VAL A 21 -11.44 -7.60 -19.65
CA VAL A 21 -10.66 -6.69 -18.78
C VAL A 21 -10.81 -7.24 -17.35
N LYS A 22 -10.27 -8.43 -17.05
CA LYS A 22 -9.83 -8.69 -15.67
C LYS A 22 -8.62 -7.81 -15.46
N SER A 23 -8.91 -6.56 -15.11
CA SER A 23 -7.97 -5.52 -14.73
C SER A 23 -6.99 -6.11 -13.71
N ASN A 24 -5.78 -5.56 -13.67
CA ASN A 24 -4.79 -5.73 -12.60
C ASN A 24 -5.38 -5.24 -11.27
N GLU A 25 -6.43 -5.90 -10.78
CA GLU A 25 -7.13 -5.55 -9.57
C GLU A 25 -6.30 -6.07 -8.40
N PRO A 26 -5.76 -5.16 -7.59
CA PRO A 26 -4.98 -5.57 -6.44
C PRO A 26 -5.87 -6.31 -5.46
N CYS A 27 -5.37 -7.45 -4.98
CA CYS A 27 -5.94 -8.28 -3.92
C CYS A 27 -7.44 -8.61 -4.16
N TYR A 28 -7.73 -9.83 -4.61
CA TYR A 28 -9.07 -10.23 -5.05
C TYR A 28 -10.17 -9.75 -4.07
N PRO A 29 -11.16 -8.96 -4.51
CA PRO A 29 -12.21 -8.50 -3.62
C PRO A 29 -12.96 -9.69 -3.01
N ASP A 30 -13.18 -9.67 -1.69
CA ASP A 30 -14.17 -10.57 -1.05
C ASP A 30 -15.58 -10.41 -1.66
N CYS A 31 -15.80 -9.31 -2.40
CA CYS A 31 -17.07 -8.96 -3.04
C CYS A 31 -16.85 -8.48 -4.49
N GLU A 32 -17.33 -9.26 -5.45
CA GLU A 32 -17.12 -9.07 -6.90
C GLU A 32 -17.65 -7.75 -7.48
N ASN A 33 -18.51 -7.03 -6.75
CA ASN A 33 -19.18 -5.81 -7.24
C ASN A 33 -18.67 -4.51 -6.61
N SER A 34 -17.63 -4.54 -5.76
CA SER A 34 -17.05 -3.34 -5.17
C SER A 34 -15.76 -2.93 -5.88
N GLN A 35 -15.91 -2.07 -6.89
CA GLN A 35 -14.79 -1.51 -7.65
C GLN A 35 -13.93 -0.59 -6.79
N TRP A 36 -12.62 -0.65 -7.00
CA TRP A 36 -11.68 0.31 -6.45
C TRP A 36 -11.87 1.68 -7.09
N SER A 37 -11.58 2.75 -6.33
CA SER A 37 -11.39 4.08 -6.89
C SER A 37 -10.25 4.08 -7.92
N THR A 38 -10.16 5.16 -8.70
CA THR A 38 -8.89 5.46 -9.38
C THR A 38 -7.80 5.70 -8.32
N GLN A 39 -6.55 5.47 -8.71
CA GLN A 39 -5.39 5.74 -7.86
C GLN A 39 -5.37 7.23 -7.45
N GLN A 40 -5.17 7.46 -6.16
CA GLN A 40 -5.03 8.75 -5.52
C GLN A 40 -3.65 8.83 -4.85
N SER A 41 -3.30 10.01 -4.36
CA SER A 41 -2.09 10.21 -3.56
C SER A 41 -2.37 11.15 -2.38
N ILE A 42 -1.71 10.91 -1.26
CA ILE A 42 -1.70 11.81 -0.12
C ILE A 42 -0.28 11.91 0.45
N THR A 43 0.11 13.11 0.84
CA THR A 43 1.38 13.36 1.53
C THR A 43 1.08 13.61 3.01
N PHE A 44 1.81 12.94 3.90
CA PHE A 44 1.74 13.19 5.33
C PHE A 44 3.13 13.13 5.96
N PHE A 45 3.25 13.79 7.11
CA PHE A 45 4.48 13.87 7.88
C PHE A 45 4.62 12.68 8.83
N LEU A 46 5.64 11.85 8.64
CA LEU A 46 6.02 10.81 9.59
C LEU A 46 6.84 11.47 10.69
N GLN A 47 6.25 11.61 11.89
CA GLN A 47 6.89 12.25 13.04
C GLN A 47 8.21 11.58 13.41
N GLU A 48 8.24 10.25 13.39
CA GLU A 48 9.42 9.44 13.69
C GLU A 48 10.58 9.68 12.71
N CYS A 49 10.26 10.00 11.45
CA CYS A 49 11.22 10.34 10.42
C CYS A 49 11.56 11.83 10.37
N ASN A 50 10.77 12.68 11.03
CA ASN A 50 10.76 14.13 10.82
C ASN A 50 10.75 14.51 9.32
N ALA A 51 9.97 13.78 8.51
CA ALA A 51 9.96 13.89 7.05
C ALA A 51 8.59 13.57 6.45
N GLU A 52 8.35 14.06 5.23
CA GLU A 52 7.13 13.77 4.49
C GLU A 52 7.28 12.52 3.61
N VAL A 53 6.25 11.69 3.58
CA VAL A 53 6.10 10.58 2.65
C VAL A 53 4.84 10.77 1.82
N THR A 54 4.86 10.31 0.57
CA THR A 54 3.69 10.34 -0.31
C THR A 54 3.20 8.93 -0.58
N VAL A 55 1.99 8.63 -0.13
CA VAL A 55 1.36 7.33 -0.33
C VAL A 55 0.45 7.39 -1.53
N TYR A 56 0.61 6.44 -2.46
CA TYR A 56 -0.32 6.22 -3.55
C TYR A 56 -1.25 5.08 -3.18
N TYR A 57 -2.55 5.33 -3.26
CA TYR A 57 -3.55 4.41 -2.74
C TYR A 57 -4.83 4.43 -3.58
N ARG A 58 -5.65 3.42 -3.36
CA ARG A 58 -7.05 3.34 -3.79
C ARG A 58 -7.93 3.11 -2.58
N TYR A 59 -9.21 3.37 -2.73
CA TYR A 59 -10.18 3.10 -1.67
C TYR A 59 -11.49 2.60 -2.26
N ARG A 60 -12.31 1.97 -1.42
CA ARG A 60 -13.68 1.57 -1.76
C ARG A 60 -14.50 1.31 -0.50
N ILE A 61 -15.81 1.13 -0.69
CA ILE A 61 -16.69 0.54 0.31
C ILE A 61 -17.02 -0.89 -0.13
N ALA A 62 -16.28 -1.87 0.38
CA ALA A 62 -16.46 -3.27 -0.01
C ALA A 62 -17.72 -3.86 0.63
N CYS A 63 -18.47 -4.59 -0.18
CA CYS A 63 -19.74 -5.22 0.22
C CYS A 63 -20.77 -4.22 0.85
N GLY A 64 -20.59 -2.92 0.65
CA GLY A 64 -21.39 -1.88 1.30
C GLY A 64 -21.13 -1.69 2.81
N ILE A 65 -20.16 -2.40 3.38
CA ILE A 65 -19.91 -2.39 4.84
C ILE A 65 -18.46 -2.17 5.23
N TRP A 66 -17.48 -2.53 4.41
CA TRP A 66 -16.06 -2.43 4.76
C TRP A 66 -15.42 -1.20 4.13
N TYR A 67 -14.70 -0.43 4.93
CA TYR A 67 -13.95 0.75 4.51
C TYR A 67 -12.52 0.32 4.17
N ASP A 68 -12.29 0.07 2.88
CA ASP A 68 -11.03 -0.48 2.40
C ASP A 68 -10.14 0.63 1.85
N TYR A 69 -8.90 0.66 2.30
CA TYR A 69 -7.78 1.25 1.57
C TYR A 69 -6.94 0.16 0.93
N TYR A 70 -6.38 0.41 -0.25
CA TYR A 70 -5.31 -0.37 -0.85
C TYR A 70 -4.10 0.53 -1.09
N ILE A 71 -2.93 0.15 -0.58
CA ILE A 71 -1.68 0.89 -0.81
C ILE A 71 -0.98 0.31 -2.05
N ASP A 72 -0.87 1.12 -3.11
CA ASP A 72 -0.19 0.75 -4.35
C ASP A 72 1.33 0.80 -4.17
N TYR A 73 1.86 1.95 -3.72
CA TYR A 73 3.28 2.19 -3.44
C TYR A 73 3.47 3.46 -2.58
N VAL A 74 4.69 3.67 -2.07
CA VAL A 74 5.02 4.83 -1.22
C VAL A 74 6.27 5.51 -1.75
N LEU A 75 6.22 6.81 -2.00
CA LEU A 75 7.42 7.62 -2.23
C LEU A 75 7.95 8.13 -0.90
N LEU A 76 9.22 7.89 -0.62
CA LEU A 76 9.85 8.25 0.64
C LEU A 76 10.27 9.72 0.70
N GLY A 77 10.58 10.34 -0.44
CA GLY A 77 11.00 11.75 -0.47
C GLY A 77 12.21 12.00 0.43
N ASP A 78 12.05 12.91 1.40
CA ASP A 78 13.06 13.25 2.42
C ASP A 78 13.19 12.17 3.52
N ALA A 79 12.29 11.19 3.57
CA ALA A 79 12.33 10.08 4.51
C ALA A 79 13.14 8.88 4.01
N SER A 80 13.97 9.03 2.96
CA SER A 80 14.73 7.92 2.36
C SER A 80 15.60 7.17 3.37
N ASP A 81 16.22 7.91 4.28
CA ASP A 81 17.16 7.36 5.26
C ASP A 81 16.42 6.85 6.50
N CYS A 82 15.13 7.19 6.65
CA CYS A 82 14.35 6.88 7.83
C CYS A 82 14.19 5.37 8.05
N LEU A 83 14.09 4.60 6.96
CA LEU A 83 13.98 3.14 7.06
C LEU A 83 15.17 2.54 7.83
N ASP A 84 16.39 2.99 7.55
CA ASP A 84 17.58 2.47 8.21
C ASP A 84 17.84 3.18 9.55
N ASP A 85 17.72 4.51 9.60
CA ASP A 85 18.10 5.32 10.76
C ASP A 85 17.12 5.23 11.93
N HIS A 86 15.81 5.18 11.65
CA HIS A 86 14.77 5.13 12.68
C HIS A 86 14.23 3.71 12.86
N TYR A 87 13.86 3.05 11.77
CA TYR A 87 13.24 1.73 11.81
C TYR A 87 14.25 0.58 11.86
N GLY A 88 15.57 0.85 11.76
CA GLY A 88 16.60 -0.18 11.83
C GLY A 88 16.51 -1.23 10.71
N GLY A 89 15.94 -0.83 9.57
CA GLY A 89 15.63 -1.71 8.43
C GLY A 89 14.30 -2.48 8.57
N ASP A 90 13.50 -2.24 9.62
CA ASP A 90 12.21 -2.89 9.81
C ASP A 90 11.13 -2.24 8.94
N LEU A 91 11.03 -2.73 7.70
CA LEU A 91 10.03 -2.28 6.73
C LEU A 91 8.59 -2.55 7.18
N ASN A 92 8.37 -3.58 8.02
CA ASN A 92 7.04 -3.90 8.54
C ASN A 92 6.56 -2.80 9.50
N MET A 93 7.44 -2.36 10.41
CA MET A 93 7.12 -1.25 11.32
C MET A 93 6.86 0.04 10.55
N MET A 94 7.71 0.40 9.59
CA MET A 94 7.49 1.60 8.76
C MET A 94 6.16 1.54 8.00
N MET A 95 5.87 0.41 7.35
CA MET A 95 4.61 0.24 6.62
C MET A 95 3.38 0.26 7.53
N ARG A 96 3.48 -0.19 8.79
CA ARG A 96 2.40 -0.06 9.77
C ARG A 96 2.11 1.41 10.08
N ASP A 97 3.13 2.21 10.36
CA ASP A 97 2.95 3.63 10.69
C ASP A 97 2.37 4.42 9.50
N ILE A 98 2.79 4.07 8.27
CA ILE A 98 2.21 4.60 7.03
C ILE A 98 0.72 4.24 6.91
N CYS A 99 0.34 2.99 7.23
CA CYS A 99 -1.07 2.57 7.20
C CYS A 99 -1.89 3.34 8.23
N GLU A 100 -1.39 3.48 9.46
CA GLU A 100 -2.06 4.22 10.53
C GLU A 100 -2.21 5.69 10.15
N ALA A 101 -1.16 6.33 9.62
CA ALA A 101 -1.22 7.70 9.15
C ALA A 101 -2.26 7.91 8.04
N LEU A 102 -2.37 6.98 7.08
CA LEU A 102 -3.41 7.02 6.05
C LEU A 102 -4.82 6.96 6.65
N ILE A 103 -5.04 6.11 7.66
CA ILE A 103 -6.32 6.01 8.38
C ILE A 103 -6.63 7.29 9.16
N VAL A 104 -5.63 7.88 9.84
CA VAL A 104 -5.82 9.15 10.57
C VAL A 104 -6.22 10.28 9.62
N GLN A 105 -5.52 10.40 8.49
CA GLN A 105 -5.81 11.46 7.50
C GLN A 105 -7.16 11.25 6.83
N ASN A 106 -7.59 9.99 6.67
CA ASN A 106 -8.89 9.60 6.12
C ASN A 106 -9.33 10.39 4.87
N PRO A 107 -8.53 10.43 3.80
CA PRO A 107 -8.87 11.22 2.61
C PRO A 107 -10.14 10.74 1.89
N ALA A 108 -10.57 9.48 2.09
CA ALA A 108 -11.82 8.96 1.55
C ALA A 108 -13.06 9.37 2.36
N ASN A 109 -12.87 10.08 3.49
CA ASN A 109 -13.93 10.51 4.39
C ASN A 109 -14.84 9.35 4.86
N PHE A 110 -14.23 8.24 5.31
CA PHE A 110 -14.93 7.12 5.94
C PHE A 110 -15.34 7.44 7.40
N PRO A 111 -16.42 6.84 7.93
CA PRO A 111 -16.81 7.02 9.33
C PRO A 111 -15.78 6.36 10.27
N PRO A 112 -15.74 6.67 11.57
CA PRO A 112 -16.67 7.50 12.32
C PRO A 112 -16.59 8.97 11.92
N TYR A 113 -17.65 9.73 12.17
CA TYR A 113 -17.71 11.17 11.87
C TYR A 113 -17.79 12.04 13.13
N GLU A 114 -18.25 11.49 14.24
CA GLU A 114 -18.53 12.24 15.46
C GLU A 114 -17.77 11.68 16.67
N GLU A 115 -17.58 12.55 17.65
CA GLU A 115 -16.99 12.22 18.95
C GLU A 115 -17.70 11.05 19.64
N GLY A 116 -16.93 10.11 20.17
CA GLY A 116 -17.41 8.90 20.84
C GLY A 116 -17.87 7.78 19.92
N GLN A 117 -17.91 7.99 18.59
CA GLN A 117 -18.23 6.93 17.63
C GLN A 117 -17.01 6.05 17.36
N CYS A 118 -17.28 4.76 17.12
CA CYS A 118 -16.28 3.77 16.73
C CYS A 118 -16.80 2.92 15.58
N GLU A 119 -15.94 2.68 14.61
CA GLU A 119 -16.17 1.78 13.48
C GLU A 119 -15.20 0.60 13.55
N LEU A 120 -15.68 -0.62 13.27
CA LEU A 120 -14.91 -1.87 13.37
C LEU A 120 -14.62 -2.51 12.01
N ASN A 121 -15.04 -1.84 10.96
CA ASN A 121 -15.07 -2.31 9.58
C ASN A 121 -14.02 -1.61 8.71
N TRP A 122 -12.96 -1.08 9.32
CA TRP A 122 -11.82 -0.52 8.59
C TRP A 122 -10.84 -1.60 8.22
N ARG A 123 -10.38 -1.56 6.97
CA ARG A 123 -9.37 -2.48 6.46
C ARG A 123 -8.34 -1.78 5.61
N VAL A 124 -7.09 -2.21 5.72
CA VAL A 124 -6.01 -1.80 4.82
C VAL A 124 -5.46 -3.02 4.13
N LEU A 125 -5.42 -2.97 2.81
CA LEU A 125 -4.85 -3.96 1.93
C LEU A 125 -3.51 -3.45 1.40
N LYS A 126 -2.52 -4.32 1.36
CA LYS A 126 -1.20 -4.02 0.79
C LYS A 126 -0.56 -5.31 0.31
N GLY A 127 0.44 -5.20 -0.56
CA GLY A 127 1.24 -6.35 -0.97
C GLY A 127 1.83 -7.06 0.25
N SER A 128 1.98 -8.37 0.17
CA SER A 128 2.48 -9.18 1.28
C SER A 128 3.93 -8.86 1.66
N CYS A 129 4.68 -8.50 0.63
CA CYS A 129 6.11 -8.30 0.61
C CYS A 129 6.43 -7.01 -0.10
N TRP A 130 7.36 -6.26 0.46
CA TRP A 130 7.77 -4.98 -0.07
C TRP A 130 9.26 -4.93 -0.18
N ARG A 131 9.73 -4.09 -1.10
CA ARG A 131 11.13 -3.79 -1.22
C ARG A 131 11.32 -2.29 -1.34
N PRO A 132 12.40 -1.76 -0.75
CA PRO A 132 12.86 -0.45 -1.10
C PRO A 132 13.50 -0.50 -2.51
N ASP A 133 13.26 0.53 -3.32
CA ASP A 133 13.77 0.65 -4.68
C ASP A 133 14.23 2.08 -4.95
N ILE A 134 15.01 2.28 -6.02
CA ILE A 134 15.56 3.59 -6.42
C ILE A 134 14.89 3.99 -7.73
N ILE A 135 14.48 5.26 -7.86
CA ILE A 135 13.97 5.75 -9.15
C ILE A 135 15.19 6.14 -10.00
N PRO A 136 15.54 5.42 -11.09
CA PRO A 136 16.83 5.55 -11.78
C PRO A 136 17.10 6.91 -12.46
N HIS A 137 16.17 7.85 -12.38
CA HIS A 137 16.20 9.15 -13.05
C HIS A 137 16.08 10.34 -12.10
N VAL A 138 16.15 10.12 -10.78
CA VAL A 138 16.29 11.20 -9.79
C VAL A 138 17.72 11.17 -9.27
N PRO A 139 18.65 11.96 -9.84
CA PRO A 139 19.97 12.09 -9.25
C PRO A 139 19.82 12.83 -7.92
N LYS A 140 19.86 12.09 -6.81
CA LYS A 140 20.18 12.65 -5.50
C LYS A 140 21.67 12.97 -5.51
N ILE A 141 22.02 14.16 -5.98
CA ILE A 141 23.40 14.65 -5.91
C ILE A 141 23.69 14.93 -4.44
N GLN A 142 24.26 13.95 -3.73
CA GLN A 142 24.90 14.22 -2.46
C GLN A 142 26.13 15.09 -2.73
N ALA A 143 26.02 16.37 -2.38
CA ALA A 143 27.14 17.29 -2.42
C ALA A 143 28.20 16.85 -1.39
N ASN A 144 29.34 16.39 -1.91
CA ASN A 144 30.64 16.18 -1.24
C ASN A 144 30.87 14.81 -0.57
N ALA A 145 31.40 13.87 -1.35
CA ALA A 145 31.97 12.61 -0.86
C ALA A 145 33.47 12.50 -1.21
N ASP A 146 34.28 13.44 -0.73
CA ASP A 146 35.74 13.33 -0.79
C ASP A 146 36.25 12.77 0.55
N ASN A 147 36.86 11.57 0.51
CA ASN A 147 37.68 10.91 1.55
C ASN A 147 36.99 10.11 2.67
N LYS A 148 36.28 9.01 2.35
CA LYS A 148 35.74 8.11 3.39
C LYS A 148 35.81 6.61 3.03
N SER A 149 36.02 5.77 4.05
CA SER A 149 36.36 4.32 4.05
C SER A 149 35.27 3.39 3.51
N ASP A 150 35.55 2.11 3.21
CA ASP A 150 34.60 1.17 2.58
C ASP A 150 33.24 1.00 3.29
N LYS A 151 33.17 1.17 4.61
CA LYS A 151 31.89 1.20 5.35
C LYS A 151 31.14 2.52 5.17
N GLU A 152 31.87 3.59 4.92
CA GLU A 152 31.35 4.88 4.49
C GLU A 152 31.13 4.94 2.97
N ILE A 153 31.60 3.97 2.17
CA ILE A 153 31.30 3.89 0.73
C ILE A 153 29.82 3.54 0.52
N ASN A 154 29.19 2.68 1.30
CA ASN A 154 27.73 2.50 1.17
C ASN A 154 26.95 3.74 1.64
N LYS A 155 27.50 4.52 2.59
CA LYS A 155 27.00 5.84 2.99
C LYS A 155 27.34 6.97 1.99
N ALA A 156 28.37 6.77 1.16
CA ALA A 156 28.86 7.70 0.14
C ALA A 156 28.39 7.33 -1.28
N LEU A 157 27.85 6.12 -1.46
CA LEU A 157 27.12 5.67 -2.64
C LEU A 157 25.65 6.11 -2.58
N GLY A 158 25.20 6.69 -1.45
CA GLY A 158 23.92 7.39 -1.32
C GLY A 158 22.77 6.59 -1.92
N ILE A 159 22.64 5.32 -1.54
CA ILE A 159 21.46 4.54 -1.94
C ILE A 159 20.31 5.04 -1.07
N ASP A 160 19.82 6.20 -1.43
CA ASP A 160 18.64 6.81 -0.84
C ASP A 160 17.46 6.18 -1.56
N TYR A 161 16.70 5.34 -0.86
CA TYR A 161 15.52 4.74 -1.45
C TYR A 161 14.48 5.83 -1.73
N ASP A 162 13.99 5.86 -2.95
CA ASP A 162 13.00 6.86 -3.36
C ASP A 162 11.58 6.34 -3.18
N ILE A 163 11.43 5.01 -3.22
CA ILE A 163 10.14 4.35 -3.30
C ILE A 163 10.15 3.01 -2.57
N LEU A 164 9.05 2.71 -1.91
CA LEU A 164 8.69 1.37 -1.46
C LEU A 164 7.66 0.82 -2.44
N ILE A 165 7.92 -0.38 -2.98
CA ILE A 165 7.00 -1.06 -3.90
C ILE A 165 6.71 -2.48 -3.42
N PRO A 166 5.49 -3.00 -3.68
CA PRO A 166 5.19 -4.39 -3.42
C PRO A 166 5.97 -5.29 -4.38
N CYS A 167 6.49 -6.40 -3.86
CA CYS A 167 7.21 -7.40 -4.66
C CYS A 167 6.28 -8.24 -5.54
N SER A 168 5.01 -8.34 -5.15
CA SER A 168 3.94 -8.97 -5.91
C SER A 168 2.68 -8.14 -5.77
N SER A 169 1.98 -7.92 -6.88
CA SER A 169 0.66 -7.25 -6.89
C SER A 169 -0.49 -8.18 -6.53
N ASN A 170 -0.24 -9.49 -6.55
CA ASN A 170 -1.29 -10.51 -6.46
C ASN A 170 -1.33 -11.17 -5.09
N ASP A 171 -0.24 -11.07 -4.33
CA ASP A 171 -0.16 -11.61 -2.99
C ASP A 171 -0.25 -10.45 -1.99
N CYS A 172 -1.28 -10.50 -1.15
CA CYS A 172 -1.69 -9.40 -0.32
C CYS A 172 -2.03 -9.85 1.08
N CYS A 173 -1.85 -8.95 2.04
CA CYS A 173 -2.51 -9.08 3.32
C CYS A 173 -3.58 -8.02 3.53
N LEU A 174 -4.51 -8.38 4.41
CA LEU A 174 -5.62 -7.57 4.83
C LEU A 174 -5.48 -7.34 6.33
N GLU A 175 -5.32 -6.10 6.76
CA GLU A 175 -5.26 -5.73 8.17
C GLU A 175 -6.59 -5.10 8.58
N TYR A 176 -7.10 -5.48 9.76
CA TYR A 176 -8.34 -4.96 10.31
C TYR A 176 -8.06 -3.94 11.41
N PHE A 177 -8.86 -2.88 11.41
CA PHE A 177 -8.74 -1.81 12.38
C PHE A 177 -10.09 -1.47 13.00
N ARG A 178 -10.04 -1.09 14.27
CA ARG A 178 -11.07 -0.29 14.93
C ARG A 178 -10.61 1.16 14.90
N VAL A 179 -11.47 2.05 14.44
CA VAL A 179 -11.22 3.50 14.41
C VAL A 179 -12.29 4.18 15.25
N CYS A 180 -11.85 4.93 16.27
CA CYS A 180 -12.73 5.73 17.12
C CYS A 180 -12.36 7.21 17.02
N ILE A 181 -13.31 8.13 17.25
CA ILE A 181 -12.99 9.53 17.48
C ILE A 181 -13.12 9.81 18.98
N ASN A 182 -12.00 10.14 19.61
CA ASN A 182 -11.91 10.51 21.02
C ASN A 182 -11.18 11.86 21.15
N ASN A 183 -11.82 12.82 21.80
CA ASN A 183 -11.40 14.22 21.90
C ASN A 183 -11.07 14.87 20.55
N GLY A 184 -11.82 14.54 19.50
CA GLY A 184 -11.60 15.02 18.13
C GLY A 184 -10.41 14.37 17.41
N ILE A 185 -9.75 13.38 18.02
CA ILE A 185 -8.62 12.65 17.46
C ILE A 185 -9.08 11.26 17.04
N ARG A 186 -8.64 10.79 15.86
CA ARG A 186 -8.83 9.41 15.45
C ARG A 186 -7.86 8.51 16.20
N GLU A 187 -8.39 7.66 17.05
CA GLU A 187 -7.65 6.58 17.70
C GLU A 187 -7.82 5.30 16.88
N ILE A 188 -6.68 4.67 16.56
CA ILE A 188 -6.62 3.48 15.72
C ILE A 188 -6.17 2.31 16.58
N THR A 189 -6.82 1.16 16.42
CA THR A 189 -6.40 -0.09 17.06
C THR A 189 -6.46 -1.20 16.03
N GLN A 190 -5.32 -1.83 15.74
CA GLN A 190 -5.30 -3.03 14.91
C GLN A 190 -6.02 -4.18 15.65
N THR A 191 -7.06 -4.74 15.04
CA THR A 191 -7.92 -5.76 15.63
C THR A 191 -7.66 -7.16 15.09
N GLY A 192 -6.95 -7.27 13.96
CA GLY A 192 -6.59 -8.55 13.37
C GLY A 192 -5.91 -8.38 12.01
N TYR A 193 -5.61 -9.51 11.37
CA TYR A 193 -5.12 -9.55 9.99
C TYR A 193 -5.50 -10.89 9.34
N LEU A 194 -5.63 -10.91 8.01
CA LEU A 194 -5.55 -12.12 7.21
C LEU A 194 -4.13 -12.20 6.61
N PRO A 195 -3.41 -13.31 6.85
CA PRO A 195 -2.10 -13.52 6.23
C PRO A 195 -2.23 -13.65 4.71
N PRO A 196 -1.12 -13.43 3.97
CA PRO A 196 -1.06 -13.76 2.54
C PRO A 196 -1.33 -15.25 2.28
N GLU A 197 -1.84 -15.55 1.09
CA GLU A 197 -2.01 -16.94 0.64
C GLU A 197 -0.66 -17.57 0.29
N ASP A 198 0.33 -16.76 -0.13
CA ASP A 198 1.65 -17.21 -0.52
C ASP A 198 2.75 -16.65 0.43
N PRO A 199 3.33 -17.48 1.30
CA PRO A 199 4.39 -17.04 2.21
C PRO A 199 5.78 -16.91 1.55
N ASP A 200 5.91 -17.05 0.22
CA ASP A 200 7.20 -17.07 -0.50
C ASP A 200 7.99 -15.74 -0.49
N CYS A 201 7.56 -14.76 0.29
CA CYS A 201 8.29 -13.53 0.59
C CYS A 201 9.79 -13.74 0.85
N ILE A 202 10.09 -14.72 1.70
CA ILE A 202 11.44 -15.02 2.19
C ILE A 202 12.32 -15.54 1.05
N ASN A 203 11.72 -16.06 -0.02
CA ASN A 203 12.42 -16.65 -1.15
C ASN A 203 12.78 -15.62 -2.23
N ASN A 204 12.30 -14.37 -2.13
CA ASN A 204 12.58 -13.32 -3.10
C ASN A 204 13.64 -12.33 -2.57
N PRO A 205 14.87 -12.33 -3.12
CA PRO A 205 15.94 -11.45 -2.65
C PRO A 205 15.55 -9.97 -2.68
N GLY A 206 15.75 -9.28 -1.56
CA GLY A 206 15.43 -7.86 -1.41
C GLY A 206 13.97 -7.57 -1.07
N CYS A 207 13.13 -8.59 -0.91
CA CYS A 207 11.76 -8.47 -0.45
C CYS A 207 11.64 -8.79 1.04
N PHE A 208 10.89 -7.96 1.75
CA PHE A 208 10.68 -8.06 3.19
C PHE A 208 9.18 -8.20 3.48
N PRO A 209 8.79 -9.12 4.37
CA PRO A 209 7.39 -9.27 4.72
C PRO A 209 6.90 -8.08 5.54
N VAL A 210 5.69 -7.57 5.24
CA VAL A 210 5.09 -6.41 5.93
C VAL A 210 3.69 -6.68 6.49
N CYS A 211 3.33 -7.96 6.56
CA CYS A 211 2.00 -8.38 6.95
C CYS A 211 1.97 -8.88 8.38
N GLY A 212 1.31 -8.10 9.23
CA GLY A 212 1.06 -8.45 10.62
C GLY A 212 2.24 -8.19 11.56
N SER A 213 1.88 -8.05 12.83
CA SER A 213 2.80 -7.94 13.98
C SER A 213 3.52 -9.24 14.33
N VAL A 214 3.35 -10.32 13.56
CA VAL A 214 3.83 -11.67 13.90
C VAL A 214 5.27 -11.93 13.45
N TYR A 215 5.87 -11.06 12.63
CA TYR A 215 7.33 -11.06 12.49
C TYR A 215 8.05 -10.42 13.68
N ASN A 216 7.30 -9.79 14.62
CA ASN A 216 7.82 -9.22 15.88
C ASN A 216 6.99 -9.69 17.09
N ARG A 217 6.96 -11.00 17.33
CA ARG A 217 6.80 -11.56 18.69
C ARG A 217 8.07 -12.28 19.12
#